data_AF-A0A9D4G2Q0-F1
#
_entry.id   AF-A0A9D4G2Q0-F1
#
_cell.length_a   1.000
_cell.length_b   1.000
_cell.length_c   1.000
_cell.angle_alpha   90.00
_cell.angle_beta   90.00
_cell.angle_gamma   90.00
#
_symmetry.space_group_name_H-M   'P 1'
#
loop_
_entity.id
_entity.type
_entity.pdbx_description
1 polymer ?
#
loop_
_entity_poly.entity_id
_entity_poly.type
_entity_poly.pdbx_seq_one_letter_code
_entity_poly.pdbx_strand_id
1 'polypeptide(L)'
;MRKLASCLRCRVRIELERLRKQSCSDELFLRSAKFAIENIMHCFSGDHKMCKERSRVCTYRVTSSYKHLPYGEPLALQESDKKIILGNINKTFDATGLKEVAKLFNTNACESLNASVFHYAPKTSFYARNFAALCHSAVHTRSMGPSKSSMKVAEKVTGKKNQFT
;
A
#
# COMPACT_ATOMS: atom_id res chain seq x y z
N MET A 1 -0.88 11.27 24.93
CA MET A 1 -1.22 9.91 24.46
C MET A 1 -1.89 9.83 23.07
N ARG A 2 -2.79 10.75 22.67
CA ARG A 2 -3.48 10.67 21.35
C ARG A 2 -2.56 10.66 20.12
N LYS A 3 -1.43 11.38 20.17
CA LYS A 3 -0.45 11.47 19.08
C LYS A 3 0.25 10.14 18.79
N LEU A 4 0.71 9.42 19.82
CA LEU A 4 1.34 8.09 19.65
C LEU A 4 0.40 7.08 18.99
N ALA A 5 -0.84 6.98 19.46
CA ALA A 5 -1.83 6.07 18.88
C ALA A 5 -2.17 6.42 17.41
N SER A 6 -2.24 7.71 17.08
CA SER A 6 -2.41 8.16 15.70
C SER A 6 -1.21 7.78 14.83
N CYS A 7 0.01 8.10 15.27
CA CYS A 7 1.24 7.77 14.55
C CYS A 7 1.40 6.26 14.35
N LEU A 8 1.06 5.45 15.36
CA LEU A 8 1.10 4.00 15.26
C LEU A 8 0.12 3.48 14.20
N ARG A 9 -1.14 3.92 14.23
CA ARG A 9 -2.15 3.54 13.23
C ARG A 9 -1.73 3.97 11.82
N CYS A 10 -1.26 5.21 11.67
CA CYS A 10 -0.73 5.69 10.39
C CYS A 10 0.47 4.84 9.93
N ARG A 11 1.37 4.49 10.86
CA ARG A 11 2.54 3.69 10.54
C ARG A 11 2.16 2.30 10.07
N VAL A 12 1.32 1.58 10.81
CA VAL A 12 0.82 0.26 10.40
C VAL A 12 0.14 0.35 9.03
N ARG A 13 -0.74 1.34 8.82
CA ARG A 13 -1.45 1.50 7.55
C ARG A 13 -0.50 1.64 6.36
N ILE A 14 0.48 2.55 6.46
CA ILE A 14 1.44 2.79 5.37
C ILE A 14 2.33 1.56 5.13
N GLU A 15 2.74 0.86 6.18
CA GLU A 15 3.51 -0.40 6.05
C GLU A 15 2.70 -1.43 5.24
N LEU A 16 1.45 -1.68 5.63
CA LEU A 16 0.57 -2.64 4.96
C LEU A 16 0.26 -2.23 3.51
N GLU A 17 -0.02 -0.94 3.25
CA GLU A 17 -0.24 -0.42 1.90
C GLU A 17 0.98 -0.62 0.99
N ARG A 18 2.19 -0.34 1.49
CA ARG A 18 3.44 -0.50 0.73
C ARG A 18 3.78 -1.96 0.50
N LEU A 19 3.57 -2.82 1.51
CA LEU A 19 3.73 -4.25 1.37
C LEU A 19 2.78 -4.81 0.31
N ARG A 20 1.50 -4.43 0.34
CA ARG A 20 0.53 -4.94 -0.64
C ARG A 20 0.90 -4.61 -2.09
N LYS A 21 1.52 -3.45 -2.32
CA LYS A 21 2.00 -3.05 -3.66
C LYS A 21 3.18 -3.88 -4.17
N GLN A 22 3.92 -4.55 -3.28
CA GLN A 22 5.13 -5.32 -3.62
C GLN A 22 4.92 -6.83 -3.51
N SER A 23 4.00 -7.27 -2.67
CA SER A 23 3.75 -8.69 -2.43
C SER A 23 3.03 -9.32 -3.62
N CYS A 24 3.61 -10.41 -4.14
CA CYS A 24 3.05 -11.18 -5.25
C CYS A 24 1.94 -12.15 -4.79
N SER A 25 1.97 -12.57 -3.52
CA SER A 25 1.01 -13.52 -2.94
C SER A 25 0.53 -13.07 -1.56
N ASP A 26 -0.64 -13.57 -1.17
CA ASP A 26 -1.24 -13.29 0.14
C ASP A 26 -0.37 -13.88 1.27
N GLU A 27 0.24 -15.05 1.09
CA GLU A 27 1.17 -15.64 2.08
C GLU A 27 2.39 -14.75 2.34
N LEU A 28 3.01 -14.22 1.28
CA LEU A 28 4.14 -13.30 1.39
C LEU A 28 3.73 -11.99 2.06
N PHE A 29 2.52 -11.50 1.76
CA PHE A 29 1.95 -10.33 2.42
C PHE A 29 1.77 -10.58 3.92
N LEU A 30 1.10 -11.67 4.31
CA LEU A 30 0.82 -12.00 5.71
C LEU A 30 2.12 -12.14 6.52
N ARG A 31 3.11 -12.86 5.98
CA ARG A 31 4.42 -13.03 6.63
C ARG A 31 5.14 -11.69 6.81
N SER A 32 5.19 -10.90 5.74
CA SER A 32 5.89 -9.60 5.77
C SER A 32 5.17 -8.59 6.66
N ALA A 33 3.84 -8.60 6.69
CA ALA A 33 3.02 -7.74 7.53
C ALA A 33 3.27 -8.01 9.01
N LYS A 34 3.34 -9.29 9.40
CA LYS A 34 3.65 -9.67 10.78
C LYS A 34 5.02 -9.15 11.22
N PHE A 35 6.05 -9.38 10.41
CA PHE A 35 7.39 -8.87 10.71
C PHE A 35 7.46 -7.35 10.74
N ALA A 36 6.71 -6.67 9.88
CA ALA A 36 6.65 -5.22 9.89
C ALA A 36 6.02 -4.70 11.19
N ILE A 37 4.88 -5.25 11.60
CA ILE A 37 4.18 -4.87 12.83
C ILE A 37 5.07 -5.06 14.06
N GLU A 38 5.74 -6.21 14.17
CA GLU A 38 6.71 -6.50 15.24
C GLU A 38 7.85 -5.48 15.25
N ASN A 39 8.35 -5.11 14.08
CA ASN A 39 9.46 -4.18 13.94
C ASN A 39 9.11 -2.71 14.23
N ILE A 40 7.82 -2.30 14.23
CA ILE A 40 7.45 -0.90 14.49
C ILE A 40 7.91 -0.44 15.87
N MET A 41 7.77 -1.29 16.91
CA MET A 41 8.18 -0.93 18.27
C MET A 41 9.70 -0.77 18.39
N HIS A 42 10.46 -1.67 17.77
CA HIS A 42 11.93 -1.56 17.69
C HIS A 42 12.34 -0.26 16.99
N CYS A 43 11.71 0.02 15.85
CA CYS A 43 11.92 1.26 15.10
C CYS A 43 11.56 2.51 15.91
N PHE A 44 10.48 2.49 16.68
CA PHE A 44 10.08 3.61 17.53
C PHE A 44 11.03 3.83 18.71
N SER A 45 11.67 2.77 19.21
CA SER A 45 12.75 2.87 20.19
C SER A 45 14.12 3.29 19.61
N GLY A 46 14.21 3.54 18.31
CA GLY A 46 15.45 3.92 17.63
C GLY A 46 16.33 2.73 17.20
N ASP A 47 15.90 1.48 17.44
CA ASP A 47 16.56 0.30 16.90
C ASP A 47 16.09 0.04 15.47
N HIS A 48 16.95 0.41 14.52
CA HIS A 48 16.65 0.29 13.10
C HIS A 48 17.31 -0.92 12.43
N LYS A 49 18.00 -1.81 13.16
CA LYS A 49 18.79 -2.91 12.57
C LYS A 49 17.99 -3.75 11.57
N MET A 50 16.76 -4.09 11.94
CA MET A 50 15.87 -4.92 11.10
C MET A 50 14.98 -4.12 10.15
N CYS A 51 15.04 -2.78 10.15
CA CYS A 51 14.18 -1.95 9.30
C CYS A 51 14.43 -2.16 7.81
N LYS A 52 15.68 -2.47 7.41
CA LYS A 52 16.03 -2.76 6.01
C LYS A 52 15.23 -3.94 5.44
N GLU A 53 14.95 -4.95 6.28
CA GLU A 53 14.29 -6.18 5.88
C GLU A 53 12.79 -6.16 6.19
N ARG A 54 12.43 -5.60 7.36
CA ARG A 54 11.10 -5.73 7.95
C ARG A 54 10.23 -4.49 7.79
N SER A 55 10.79 -3.34 7.39
CA SER A 55 10.03 -2.10 7.21
C SER A 55 10.06 -1.61 5.77
N ARG A 56 8.93 -1.12 5.30
CA ARG A 56 8.78 -0.40 4.03
C ARG A 56 8.65 1.10 4.21
N VAL A 57 8.59 1.59 5.45
CA VAL A 57 8.47 3.02 5.77
C VAL A 57 9.78 3.61 6.30
N CYS A 58 10.49 2.91 7.18
CA CYS A 58 11.80 3.36 7.65
C CYS A 58 12.87 2.95 6.63
N THR A 59 13.63 3.93 6.15
CA THR A 59 14.67 3.72 5.11
C THR A 59 16.04 3.36 5.69
N TYR A 60 16.13 2.97 6.97
CA TYR A 60 17.35 2.50 7.66
C TYR A 60 18.51 3.52 7.75
N ARG A 61 18.54 4.57 6.93
CA ARG A 61 19.56 5.62 6.97
C ARG A 61 19.30 6.56 8.14
N VAL A 62 20.15 6.45 9.15
CA VAL A 62 20.10 7.13 10.47
C VAL A 62 20.23 8.66 10.37
N THR A 63 20.51 9.25 9.21
CA THR A 63 21.11 10.59 9.15
C THR A 63 20.20 11.79 8.80
N SER A 64 18.87 11.70 8.64
CA SER A 64 18.13 12.98 8.40
C SER A 64 16.60 13.02 8.58
N SER A 65 15.88 11.91 8.77
CA SER A 65 14.42 11.99 8.75
C SER A 65 13.74 11.05 9.75
N TYR A 66 13.68 11.51 10.99
CA TYR A 66 12.78 10.98 12.01
C TYR A 66 11.30 11.31 11.75
N LYS A 67 10.94 11.80 10.55
CA LYS A 67 9.54 12.11 10.16
C LYS A 67 8.59 10.92 10.31
N HIS A 68 9.13 9.72 10.30
CA HIS A 68 8.37 8.48 10.47
C HIS A 68 8.18 8.07 11.94
N LEU A 69 8.80 8.79 12.87
CA LEU A 69 8.66 8.61 14.32
C LEU A 69 7.56 9.51 14.87
N PRO A 70 6.86 9.10 15.95
CA PRO A 70 5.68 9.81 16.44
C PRO A 70 5.90 11.26 16.86
N TYR A 71 7.13 11.61 17.28
CA TYR A 71 7.49 12.95 17.74
C TYR A 71 8.72 13.52 17.04
N GLY A 72 9.18 12.90 15.95
CA GLY A 72 10.45 13.27 15.33
C GLY A 72 11.68 12.80 16.10
N GLU A 73 11.49 11.96 17.12
CA GLU A 73 12.55 11.43 17.98
C GLU A 73 12.23 9.99 18.43
N PRO A 74 13.25 9.19 18.77
CA PRO A 74 13.07 7.88 19.39
C PRO A 74 12.36 7.96 20.74
N LEU A 75 11.54 6.96 21.03
CA LEU A 75 10.86 6.81 22.31
C LEU A 75 11.68 5.92 23.24
N ALA A 76 11.89 6.37 24.47
CA ALA A 76 12.44 5.54 25.54
C ALA A 76 11.38 4.53 26.01
N LEU A 77 11.22 3.43 25.27
CA LEU A 77 10.26 2.35 25.57
C LEU A 77 10.95 1.22 26.31
N GLN A 78 10.40 0.81 27.46
CA GLN A 78 10.82 -0.43 28.12
C GLN A 78 10.26 -1.65 27.38
N GLU A 79 10.85 -2.81 27.63
CA GLU A 79 10.42 -4.05 26.98
C GLU A 79 8.99 -4.46 27.37
N SER A 80 8.56 -4.12 28.58
CA SER A 80 7.17 -4.25 29.04
C SER A 80 6.20 -3.41 28.20
N ASP A 81 6.52 -2.15 27.94
CA ASP A 81 5.70 -1.24 27.14
C ASP A 81 5.53 -1.76 25.71
N LYS A 82 6.63 -2.24 25.10
CA LYS A 82 6.61 -2.82 23.76
C LYS A 82 5.66 -4.00 23.69
N LYS A 83 5.69 -4.90 24.69
CA LYS A 83 4.80 -6.07 24.75
C LYS A 83 3.33 -5.67 24.89
N ILE A 84 3.01 -4.69 25.72
CA ILE A 84 1.63 -4.22 25.91
C ILE A 84 1.10 -3.60 24.62
N ILE A 85 1.88 -2.71 23.99
CA ILE A 85 1.47 -2.04 22.76
C ILE A 85 1.32 -3.07 21.63
N LEU A 86 2.31 -3.96 21.46
CA LEU A 86 2.26 -5.03 20.46
C LEU A 86 1.07 -5.96 20.69
N GLY A 87 0.80 -6.34 21.93
CA GLY A 87 -0.36 -7.14 22.30
C GLY A 87 -1.68 -6.49 21.88
N ASN A 88 -1.80 -5.17 22.04
CA ASN A 88 -2.99 -4.44 21.58
C ASN A 88 -3.08 -4.33 20.06
N ILE A 89 -1.95 -4.17 19.35
CA ILE A 89 -1.94 -4.19 17.87
C ILE A 89 -2.35 -5.57 17.34
N ASN A 90 -1.81 -6.63 17.94
CA ASN A 90 -2.06 -8.01 17.52
C ASN A 90 -3.51 -8.46 17.78
N LYS A 91 -4.27 -7.79 18.66
CA LYS A 91 -5.73 -8.03 18.78
C LYS A 91 -6.49 -7.64 17.51
N THR A 92 -5.99 -6.66 16.75
CA THR A 92 -6.61 -6.16 15.52
C THR A 92 -5.96 -6.74 14.27
N PHE A 93 -4.65 -6.97 14.31
CA PHE A 93 -3.87 -7.47 13.17
C PHE A 93 -3.31 -8.86 13.46
N ASP A 94 -4.16 -9.74 14.00
CA ASP A 94 -3.87 -11.16 14.06
C ASP A 94 -3.89 -11.77 12.65
N ALA A 95 -3.67 -13.09 12.54
CA ALA A 95 -3.70 -13.76 11.24
C ALA A 95 -5.03 -13.58 10.51
N THR A 96 -6.15 -13.49 11.25
CA THR A 96 -7.49 -13.29 10.70
C THR A 96 -7.67 -11.87 10.20
N GLY A 97 -7.38 -10.86 11.03
CA GLY A 97 -7.47 -9.46 10.65
C GLY A 97 -6.56 -9.09 9.49
N LEU A 98 -5.36 -9.66 9.42
CA LEU A 98 -4.47 -9.46 8.26
C LEU A 98 -5.02 -10.07 6.96
N LYS A 99 -5.71 -11.23 7.03
CA LYS A 99 -6.40 -11.82 5.87
C LYS A 99 -7.56 -10.93 5.42
N GLU A 100 -8.32 -10.39 6.36
CA GLU A 100 -9.40 -9.44 6.04
C GLU A 100 -8.86 -8.18 5.38
N VAL A 101 -7.77 -7.61 5.89
CA VAL A 101 -7.09 -6.48 5.26
C VAL A 101 -6.66 -6.82 3.82
N ALA A 102 -6.07 -7.99 3.59
CA ALA A 102 -5.69 -8.43 2.24
C ALA A 102 -6.91 -8.52 1.30
N LYS A 103 -8.03 -9.08 1.80
CA LYS A 103 -9.29 -9.16 1.05
C LYS A 103 -9.85 -7.78 0.72
N LEU A 104 -9.87 -6.88 1.71
CA LEU A 104 -10.35 -5.50 1.52
C LEU A 104 -9.54 -4.74 0.48
N PHE A 105 -8.22 -4.94 0.42
CA PHE A 105 -7.40 -4.34 -0.64
C PHE A 105 -7.84 -4.80 -2.04
N ASN A 106 -8.19 -6.08 -2.21
CA ASN A 106 -8.67 -6.60 -3.49
C ASN A 106 -10.06 -6.06 -3.84
N THR A 107 -10.98 -6.05 -2.87
CA THR A 107 -12.33 -5.51 -3.06
C THR A 107 -12.28 -4.03 -3.44
N ASN A 108 -11.53 -3.22 -2.68
CA ASN A 108 -11.36 -1.79 -2.95
C ASN A 108 -10.70 -1.54 -4.32
N ALA A 109 -9.76 -2.40 -4.73
CA ALA A 109 -9.15 -2.30 -6.05
C ALA A 109 -10.17 -2.59 -7.18
N CYS A 110 -11.01 -3.61 -7.00
CA CYS A 110 -12.08 -3.96 -7.93
C CYS A 110 -13.14 -2.84 -8.02
N GLU A 111 -13.60 -2.34 -6.88
CA GLU A 111 -14.54 -1.23 -6.80
C GLU A 111 -13.98 0.04 -7.45
N SER A 112 -12.70 0.35 -7.18
CA SER A 112 -12.00 1.47 -7.82
C SER A 112 -11.93 1.32 -9.34
N LEU A 113 -11.67 0.10 -9.84
CA LEU A 113 -11.68 -0.17 -11.28
C LEU A 113 -13.08 -0.02 -11.86
N ASN A 114 -14.10 -0.59 -11.22
CA ASN A 114 -15.49 -0.50 -11.66
C ASN A 114 -15.97 0.95 -11.70
N ALA A 115 -15.65 1.75 -10.68
CA ALA A 115 -15.94 3.18 -10.65
C ALA A 115 -15.27 3.90 -11.83
N SER A 116 -14.01 3.57 -12.13
CA SER A 116 -13.32 4.13 -13.29
C SER A 116 -13.99 3.72 -14.60
N VAL A 117 -14.41 2.46 -14.76
CA VAL A 117 -15.13 2.00 -15.95
C VAL A 117 -16.43 2.77 -16.13
N PHE A 118 -17.22 2.94 -15.06
CA PHE A 118 -18.48 3.69 -15.12
C PHE A 118 -18.30 5.20 -15.28
N HIS A 119 -17.09 5.73 -15.04
CA HIS A 119 -16.77 7.10 -15.42
C HIS A 119 -16.65 7.25 -16.94
N TYR A 120 -16.06 6.27 -17.64
CA TYR A 120 -15.95 6.28 -19.11
C TYR A 120 -17.22 5.79 -19.81
N ALA A 121 -17.93 4.83 -19.20
CA ALA A 121 -19.16 4.25 -19.73
C ALA A 121 -20.27 4.29 -18.65
N PRO A 122 -20.86 5.47 -18.38
CA PRO A 122 -21.94 5.62 -17.41
C PRO A 122 -23.14 4.73 -17.72
N LYS A 123 -23.72 4.14 -16.66
CA LYS A 123 -24.87 3.22 -16.75
C LYS A 123 -26.15 3.84 -17.32
N THR A 124 -26.22 5.16 -17.38
CA THR A 124 -27.36 5.93 -17.91
C THR A 124 -27.38 5.97 -19.44
N SER A 125 -26.32 5.52 -20.12
CA SER A 125 -26.17 5.55 -21.57
C SER A 125 -26.03 4.14 -22.14
N PHE A 126 -26.67 3.89 -23.27
CA PHE A 126 -26.56 2.63 -23.99
C PHE A 126 -25.43 2.70 -25.03
N TYR A 127 -24.45 1.80 -24.92
CA TYR A 127 -23.25 1.79 -25.77
C TYR A 127 -23.29 0.60 -26.73
N ALA A 128 -23.95 0.75 -27.88
CA ALA A 128 -24.18 -0.35 -28.82
C ALA A 128 -22.91 -0.86 -29.54
N ARG A 129 -21.91 0.01 -29.76
CA ARG A 129 -20.73 -0.33 -30.59
C ARG A 129 -19.38 -0.19 -29.87
N ASN A 130 -19.29 0.65 -28.86
CA ASN A 130 -18.01 1.09 -28.26
C ASN A 130 -17.85 0.73 -26.77
N PHE A 131 -18.80 0.02 -26.16
CA PHE A 131 -18.73 -0.35 -24.73
C PHE A 131 -17.42 -1.07 -24.38
N ALA A 132 -17.08 -2.11 -25.16
CA ALA A 132 -15.85 -2.87 -24.95
C ALA A 132 -14.59 -1.98 -25.03
N ALA A 133 -14.53 -1.09 -26.02
CA ALA A 133 -13.40 -0.19 -26.21
C ALA A 133 -13.24 0.81 -25.03
N LEU A 134 -14.35 1.32 -24.50
CA LEU A 134 -14.35 2.21 -23.33
C LEU A 134 -13.89 1.46 -22.07
N CYS A 135 -14.39 0.25 -21.84
CA CYS A 135 -13.96 -0.61 -20.73
C CYS A 135 -12.46 -0.94 -20.82
N HIS A 136 -11.97 -1.33 -22.01
CA HIS A 136 -10.55 -1.59 -22.24
C HIS A 136 -9.69 -0.35 -22.01
N SER A 137 -10.15 0.83 -22.42
CA SER A 137 -9.46 2.11 -22.20
C SER A 137 -9.36 2.46 -20.71
N ALA A 138 -10.43 2.23 -19.95
CA ALA A 138 -10.44 2.41 -18.49
C ALA A 138 -9.44 1.46 -17.79
N VAL A 139 -9.44 0.17 -18.16
CA VAL A 139 -8.50 -0.82 -17.63
C VAL A 139 -7.05 -0.45 -17.96
N HIS A 140 -6.77 -0.06 -19.21
CA HIS A 140 -5.42 0.32 -19.63
C HIS A 140 -4.92 1.55 -18.87
N THR A 141 -5.76 2.56 -18.74
CA THR A 141 -5.44 3.80 -18.02
C THR A 141 -5.22 3.55 -16.54
N ARG A 142 -6.02 2.66 -15.93
CA ARG A 142 -5.88 2.30 -14.50
C ARG A 142 -4.59 1.52 -14.21
N SER A 143 -4.21 0.62 -15.11
CA SER A 143 -3.03 -0.26 -14.95
C SER A 143 -1.71 0.44 -15.23
N MET A 144 -1.67 1.31 -16.25
CA MET A 144 -0.44 1.94 -16.74
C MET A 144 -0.29 3.41 -16.34
N GLY A 145 -1.39 4.05 -15.92
CA GLY A 145 -1.52 5.50 -15.84
C GLY A 145 -1.87 6.13 -17.20
N PRO A 146 -2.50 7.33 -17.21
CA PRO A 146 -3.04 7.94 -18.44
C PRO A 146 -2.00 8.22 -19.51
N SER A 147 -0.81 8.70 -19.12
CA SER A 147 0.25 9.06 -20.06
C SER A 147 0.87 7.83 -20.73
N LYS A 148 1.16 6.77 -19.95
CA LYS A 148 1.72 5.53 -20.51
C LYS A 148 0.69 4.72 -21.29
N SER A 149 -0.59 4.78 -20.92
CA SER A 149 -1.65 4.10 -21.67
C SER A 149 -1.81 4.70 -23.06
N SER A 150 -1.89 6.03 -23.17
CA SER A 150 -1.97 6.74 -24.46
C SER A 150 -0.77 6.44 -25.36
N MET A 151 0.46 6.43 -24.80
CA MET A 151 1.65 6.07 -25.58
C MET A 151 1.57 4.64 -26.13
N LYS A 152 1.22 3.64 -25.31
CA LYS A 152 1.13 2.24 -25.79
C LYS A 152 0.03 2.04 -26.84
N VAL A 153 -1.08 2.75 -26.72
CA VAL A 153 -2.14 2.72 -27.75
C VAL A 153 -1.62 3.34 -29.05
N ALA A 154 -0.94 4.48 -28.98
CA ALA A 154 -0.32 5.12 -30.13
C ALA A 154 0.74 4.24 -30.80
N GLU A 155 1.61 3.58 -30.03
CA GLU A 155 2.61 2.62 -30.55
C GLU A 155 1.95 1.48 -31.31
N LYS A 156 0.83 0.95 -30.80
CA LYS A 156 0.11 -0.16 -31.42
C LYS A 156 -0.65 0.24 -32.69
N VAL A 157 -1.13 1.48 -32.76
CA VAL A 157 -1.84 2.02 -33.95
C VAL A 157 -0.85 2.45 -35.04
N THR A 158 0.30 3.02 -34.66
CA THR A 158 1.28 3.57 -35.61
C THR A 158 2.41 2.60 -35.98
N GLY A 159 2.59 1.52 -35.22
CA GLY A 159 3.67 0.55 -35.40
C GLY A 159 5.07 1.06 -35.02
N LYS A 160 5.20 2.31 -34.56
CA LYS A 160 6.48 2.92 -34.17
C LYS A 160 6.59 2.93 -32.64
N LYS A 161 7.68 2.35 -32.10
CA LYS A 161 8.03 2.49 -30.68
C LYS A 161 8.45 3.93 -30.39
N ASN A 162 7.89 4.54 -29.36
CA ASN A 162 8.32 5.87 -28.93
C ASN A 162 9.69 5.78 -28.25
N GLN A 163 10.67 6.53 -28.74
CA GLN A 163 12.06 6.55 -28.24
C GLN A 163 12.26 7.40 -26.98
N PHE A 164 11.19 7.80 -26.28
CA PHE A 164 11.29 8.62 -25.08
C PHE A 164 11.14 7.77 -23.81
N THR A 165 12.28 7.22 -23.38
CA THR A 165 12.53 6.75 -22.01
C THR A 165 13.88 7.27 -21.55
#